data_AF-A0A3M7Q2R5-F1
#
_entry.id   AF-A0A3M7Q2R5-F1
#
_cell.length_a   1.000
_cell.length_b   1.000
_cell.length_c   1.000
_cell.angle_alpha   90.00
_cell.angle_beta   90.00
_cell.angle_gamma   90.00
#
_symmetry.space_group_name_H-M   'P 1'
#
loop_
_entity.id
_entity.type
_entity.pdbx_description
1 polymer ?
#
loop_
_entity_poly.entity_id
_entity_poly.type
_entity_poly.pdbx_seq_one_letter_code
_entity_poly.pdbx_strand_id
1 'polypeptide(L)'
;MEEISLRLDCEKWTKYKNLMNKTGDLVCPECKRNHTVNVEQTLKMSINQEKIKRKQIEMALEKFSKDNLHLKIDENFDNLNNNIDLHVEELIKEINDLRIDIVKKIDQKRKELIEDMIKVEFQQLNKETFTKEIENTSDLMEKIEKEDNYLRTIENMESKKNKILDRLEKNQFESKNMTNEIENKVGKENSDNCCICRQNIRFIISFCIQRIINNLKIKNDPDCNEINQCLGKKHDGFFNTIHSIEKQIHPLSKKASRLGKSGKYYCGQKLDGACRLGGLSRRCCDGICGPADGCNCSECMMLDIKYRCLTKGWLVNKEGFRARRSQTGLFYCGRKCMENDPLCDGQYVMDEVLAIKEIVTFIKPSFVFVIDVQTLSLFYGKMKIFFVQYFRK
;
A
#
# COMPACT_ATOMS: atom_id res chain seq x y z
N MET A 1 -19.51 44.66 -13.69
CA MET A 1 -19.71 45.56 -14.86
C MET A 1 -19.82 47.03 -14.49
N GLU A 2 -20.44 47.39 -13.37
CA GLU A 2 -20.82 48.78 -13.06
C GLU A 2 -19.66 49.77 -12.85
N GLU A 3 -18.49 49.28 -12.45
CA GLU A 3 -17.35 50.12 -12.07
C GLU A 3 -16.37 50.45 -13.21
N ILE A 4 -16.61 49.94 -14.42
CA ILE A 4 -15.72 50.18 -15.56
C ILE A 4 -15.78 51.66 -15.95
N SER A 5 -14.62 52.32 -16.05
CA SER A 5 -14.54 53.69 -16.58
C SER A 5 -14.49 53.70 -18.11
N LEU A 6 -15.46 54.33 -18.76
CA LEU A 6 -15.59 54.52 -20.21
C LEU A 6 -15.25 55.96 -20.61
N ARG A 7 -14.61 56.13 -21.77
CA ARG A 7 -14.27 57.43 -22.35
C ARG A 7 -15.47 57.99 -23.10
N LEU A 8 -15.83 59.23 -22.83
CA LEU A 8 -16.85 59.98 -23.55
C LEU A 8 -16.23 60.64 -24.80
N ASP A 9 -17.07 61.08 -25.73
CA ASP A 9 -16.70 61.90 -26.89
C ASP A 9 -15.97 63.20 -26.49
N CYS A 10 -16.33 63.81 -25.36
CA CYS A 10 -15.67 64.96 -24.77
C CYS A 10 -14.36 64.63 -24.02
N GLU A 11 -13.80 63.43 -24.24
CA GLU A 11 -12.57 62.90 -23.65
C GLU A 11 -12.55 62.67 -22.14
N LYS A 12 -13.64 62.99 -21.43
CA LYS A 12 -13.80 62.67 -20.01
C LYS A 12 -14.12 61.19 -19.80
N TRP A 13 -13.92 60.71 -18.58
CA TRP A 13 -14.21 59.33 -18.20
C TRP A 13 -15.44 59.28 -17.30
N THR A 14 -16.36 58.36 -17.58
CA THR A 14 -17.53 58.10 -16.71
C THR A 14 -17.67 56.62 -16.38
N LYS A 15 -18.44 56.26 -15.35
CA LYS A 15 -18.68 54.87 -14.99
C LYS A 15 -19.71 54.22 -15.92
N TYR A 16 -19.53 52.95 -16.27
CA TYR A 16 -20.45 52.18 -17.13
C TYR A 16 -21.89 52.23 -16.62
N LYS A 17 -22.11 52.16 -15.30
CA LYS A 17 -23.45 52.28 -14.70
C LYS A 17 -24.19 53.58 -15.02
N ASN A 18 -23.46 54.66 -15.34
CA ASN A 18 -24.07 55.94 -15.70
C ASN A 18 -24.66 55.93 -17.11
N LEU A 19 -24.26 54.98 -17.96
CA LEU A 19 -24.70 54.79 -19.34
C LEU A 19 -25.58 53.55 -19.50
N MET A 20 -25.42 52.54 -18.63
CA MET A 20 -26.19 51.29 -18.67
C MET A 20 -27.70 51.58 -18.59
N ASN A 21 -28.48 50.92 -19.45
CA ASN A 21 -29.94 51.06 -19.58
C ASN A 21 -30.43 52.43 -20.08
N LYS A 22 -29.54 53.28 -20.59
CA LYS A 22 -29.90 54.53 -21.27
C LYS A 22 -29.71 54.39 -22.77
N THR A 23 -30.42 55.19 -23.54
CA THR A 23 -30.40 55.19 -25.02
C THR A 23 -30.46 56.63 -25.53
N GLY A 24 -29.93 56.84 -26.73
CA GLY A 24 -29.92 58.15 -27.39
C GLY A 24 -28.99 59.16 -26.69
N ASP A 25 -29.38 60.43 -26.77
CA ASP A 25 -28.56 61.54 -26.28
C ASP A 25 -28.80 61.80 -24.78
N LEU A 26 -27.72 61.77 -24.01
CA LEU A 26 -27.72 62.01 -22.57
C LEU A 26 -26.94 63.29 -22.26
N VAL A 27 -27.42 64.12 -21.33
CA VAL A 27 -26.61 65.22 -20.80
C VAL A 27 -25.34 64.65 -20.18
N CYS A 28 -24.18 65.13 -20.63
CA CYS A 28 -22.89 64.60 -20.21
C CYS A 28 -22.78 64.54 -18.68
N PRO A 29 -22.59 63.36 -18.06
CA PRO A 29 -22.53 63.23 -16.61
C PRO A 29 -21.31 63.93 -15.99
N GLU A 30 -20.25 64.15 -16.78
CA GLU A 30 -18.98 64.73 -16.33
C GLU A 30 -18.81 66.22 -16.70
N CYS A 31 -19.56 66.70 -17.68
CA CYS A 31 -19.60 68.10 -18.11
C CYS A 31 -20.98 68.67 -17.80
N LYS A 32 -21.16 69.14 -16.57
CA LYS A 32 -22.39 69.71 -15.96
C LYS A 32 -23.19 70.68 -16.87
N ARG A 33 -23.83 70.15 -17.94
CA ARG A 33 -24.78 70.76 -18.91
C ARG A 33 -24.25 71.42 -20.20
N ASN A 34 -23.00 71.21 -20.61
CA ASN A 34 -22.46 71.92 -21.79
C ASN A 34 -22.55 71.16 -23.13
N HIS A 35 -22.94 69.88 -23.13
CA HIS A 35 -23.19 69.09 -24.34
C HIS A 35 -23.97 67.80 -24.01
N THR A 36 -24.49 67.17 -25.05
CA THR A 36 -25.07 65.83 -25.01
C THR A 36 -24.07 64.80 -25.52
N VAL A 37 -24.15 63.59 -24.99
CA VAL A 37 -23.35 62.43 -25.39
C VAL A 37 -24.29 61.36 -25.90
N ASN A 38 -24.06 60.87 -27.11
CA ASN A 38 -24.83 59.75 -27.64
C ASN A 38 -24.34 58.43 -27.01
N VAL A 39 -25.24 57.74 -26.30
CA VAL A 39 -24.89 56.54 -25.52
C VAL A 39 -24.42 55.40 -26.43
N GLU A 40 -25.10 55.15 -27.54
CA GLU A 40 -24.77 54.07 -28.47
C GLU A 40 -23.41 54.29 -29.14
N GLN A 41 -23.13 55.52 -29.57
CA GLN A 41 -21.83 55.87 -30.15
C GLN A 41 -20.71 55.70 -29.13
N THR A 42 -20.93 56.14 -27.88
CA THR A 42 -19.97 56.00 -26.78
C THR A 42 -19.66 54.54 -26.50
N LEU A 43 -20.69 53.68 -26.40
CA LEU A 43 -20.49 52.24 -26.20
C LEU A 43 -19.80 51.54 -27.40
N LYS A 44 -19.94 52.10 -28.61
CA LYS A 44 -19.28 51.60 -29.83
C LYS A 44 -17.82 52.08 -30.00
N MET A 45 -17.34 53.05 -29.23
CA MET A 45 -15.94 53.47 -29.29
C MET A 45 -15.01 52.28 -29.00
N SER A 46 -13.98 52.07 -29.83
CA SER A 46 -13.10 50.90 -29.72
C SER A 46 -12.49 50.72 -28.33
N ILE A 47 -12.10 51.82 -27.68
CA ILE A 47 -11.54 51.80 -26.30
C ILE A 47 -12.56 51.33 -25.26
N ASN A 48 -13.84 51.68 -25.43
CA ASN A 48 -14.91 51.29 -24.52
C ASN A 48 -15.30 49.84 -24.75
N GLN A 49 -15.39 49.41 -26.02
CA GLN A 49 -15.62 48.01 -26.37
C GLN A 49 -14.53 47.08 -25.81
N GLU A 50 -13.27 47.49 -25.89
CA GLU A 50 -12.15 46.74 -25.30
C GLU A 50 -12.31 46.60 -23.78
N LYS A 51 -12.57 47.71 -23.06
CA LYS A 51 -12.75 47.67 -21.60
C LYS A 51 -13.96 46.84 -21.16
N ILE A 52 -15.07 46.92 -21.91
CA ILE A 52 -16.26 46.12 -21.66
C ILE A 52 -15.95 44.63 -21.84
N LYS A 53 -15.32 44.25 -22.98
CA LYS A 53 -14.92 42.87 -23.25
C LYS A 53 -13.94 42.35 -22.21
N ARG A 54 -12.93 43.14 -21.82
CA ARG A 54 -11.96 42.78 -20.78
C ARG A 54 -12.66 42.47 -19.46
N LYS A 55 -13.61 43.31 -19.03
CA LYS A 55 -14.32 43.06 -17.77
C LYS A 55 -15.25 41.85 -17.83
N GLN A 56 -15.87 41.60 -18.99
CA GLN A 56 -16.64 40.37 -19.21
C GLN A 56 -15.75 39.12 -19.08
N ILE A 57 -14.53 39.16 -19.64
CA ILE A 57 -13.55 38.08 -19.51
C ILE A 57 -13.11 37.92 -18.05
N GLU A 58 -12.77 39.00 -17.34
CA GLU A 58 -12.42 38.95 -15.91
C GLU A 58 -13.52 38.31 -15.07
N MET A 59 -14.79 38.71 -15.26
CA MET A 59 -15.92 38.12 -14.54
C MET A 59 -16.12 36.63 -14.86
N ALA A 60 -15.89 36.23 -16.11
CA ALA A 60 -15.96 34.82 -16.51
C ALA A 60 -14.82 34.01 -15.86
N LEU A 61 -13.60 34.54 -15.81
CA LEU A 61 -12.46 33.92 -15.14
C LEU A 61 -12.66 33.84 -13.62
N GLU A 62 -13.20 34.87 -12.99
CA GLU A 62 -13.55 34.85 -11.56
C GLU A 62 -14.62 33.78 -11.27
N LYS A 63 -15.62 33.63 -12.14
CA LYS A 63 -16.62 32.57 -12.02
C LYS A 63 -15.99 31.18 -12.16
N PHE A 64 -15.11 31.00 -13.14
CA PHE A 64 -14.38 29.75 -13.36
C PHE A 64 -13.45 29.42 -12.18
N SER A 65 -12.80 30.42 -11.59
CA SER A 65 -11.93 30.24 -10.41
C SER A 65 -12.70 29.96 -9.12
N LYS A 66 -13.98 30.38 -9.02
CA LYS A 66 -14.84 30.11 -7.87
C LYS A 66 -15.43 28.70 -7.88
N ASP A 67 -15.52 28.09 -9.05
CA ASP A 67 -15.80 26.67 -9.14
C ASP A 67 -14.57 25.97 -8.56
N ASN A 68 -14.65 25.61 -7.27
CA ASN A 68 -13.62 24.90 -6.51
C ASN A 68 -13.41 23.48 -7.06
N LEU A 69 -13.03 23.39 -8.33
CA LEU A 69 -12.89 22.16 -9.08
C LEU A 69 -11.81 21.28 -8.45
N HIS A 70 -10.75 21.89 -7.92
CA HIS A 70 -9.71 21.18 -7.16
C HIS A 70 -10.30 20.46 -5.94
N LEU A 71 -11.13 21.12 -5.12
CA LEU A 71 -11.77 20.48 -3.96
C LEU A 71 -12.68 19.32 -4.38
N LYS A 72 -13.44 19.46 -5.47
CA LYS A 72 -14.29 18.37 -5.99
C LYS A 72 -13.47 17.19 -6.51
N ILE A 73 -12.33 17.48 -7.14
CA ILE A 73 -11.39 16.46 -7.61
C ILE A 73 -10.77 15.73 -6.41
N ASP A 74 -10.29 16.47 -5.42
CA ASP A 74 -9.70 15.91 -4.19
C ASP A 74 -10.73 15.04 -3.44
N GLU A 75 -11.96 15.53 -3.26
CA GLU A 75 -13.06 14.77 -2.63
C GLU A 75 -13.37 13.48 -3.39
N ASN A 76 -13.35 13.50 -4.73
CA ASN A 76 -13.54 12.30 -5.54
C ASN A 76 -12.39 11.30 -5.38
N PHE A 77 -11.14 11.78 -5.28
CA PHE A 77 -9.99 10.90 -5.03
C PHE A 77 -10.01 10.30 -3.63
N ASP A 78 -10.38 11.08 -2.62
CA ASP A 78 -10.53 10.59 -1.25
C ASP A 78 -11.64 9.53 -1.15
N ASN A 79 -12.78 9.76 -1.80
CA ASN A 79 -13.85 8.78 -1.89
C ASN A 79 -13.41 7.49 -2.61
N LEU A 80 -12.64 7.61 -3.70
CA LEU A 80 -12.09 6.44 -4.39
C LEU A 80 -11.10 5.67 -3.52
N ASN A 81 -10.21 6.36 -2.81
CA ASN A 81 -9.26 5.73 -1.90
C ASN A 81 -9.98 4.96 -0.78
N ASN A 82 -11.00 5.57 -0.16
CA ASN A 82 -11.81 4.91 0.87
C ASN A 82 -12.51 3.66 0.35
N ASN A 83 -13.05 3.69 -0.88
CA ASN A 83 -13.67 2.52 -1.50
C ASN A 83 -12.66 1.39 -1.76
N ILE A 84 -11.44 1.74 -2.19
CA ILE A 84 -10.36 0.76 -2.38
C ILE A 84 -9.97 0.14 -1.04
N ASP A 85 -9.79 0.94 0.00
CA ASP A 85 -9.41 0.45 1.33
C ASP A 85 -10.48 -0.49 1.91
N LEU A 86 -11.77 -0.13 1.81
CA LEU A 86 -12.89 -0.99 2.23
C LEU A 86 -12.90 -2.32 1.49
N HIS A 87 -12.72 -2.31 0.17
CA HIS A 87 -12.69 -3.54 -0.63
C HIS A 87 -11.49 -4.44 -0.26
N VAL A 88 -10.33 -3.85 0.05
CA VAL A 88 -9.16 -4.60 0.53
C VAL A 88 -9.44 -5.25 1.89
N GLU A 89 -10.08 -4.54 2.82
CA GLU A 89 -10.45 -5.10 4.13
C GLU A 89 -11.44 -6.27 4.00
N GLU A 90 -12.43 -6.17 3.11
CA GLU A 90 -13.37 -7.25 2.81
C GLU A 90 -12.67 -8.50 2.27
N LEU A 91 -11.78 -8.34 1.29
CA LEU A 91 -11.00 -9.46 0.73
C LEU A 91 -10.10 -10.12 1.79
N ILE A 92 -9.46 -9.33 2.66
CA ILE A 92 -8.64 -9.86 3.76
C ILE A 92 -9.50 -10.69 4.71
N LYS A 93 -10.72 -10.23 5.02
CA LYS A 93 -11.66 -10.96 5.88
C LYS A 93 -12.07 -12.30 5.25
N GLU A 94 -12.46 -12.30 3.98
CA GLU A 94 -12.83 -13.52 3.25
C GLU A 94 -11.70 -14.55 3.20
N ILE A 95 -10.47 -14.11 2.93
CA ILE A 95 -9.29 -14.99 2.94
C ILE A 95 -9.06 -15.60 4.32
N ASN A 96 -9.23 -14.81 5.39
CA ASN A 96 -9.05 -15.30 6.76
C ASN A 96 -10.15 -16.30 7.15
N ASP A 97 -11.40 -16.04 6.78
CA ASP A 97 -12.52 -16.95 7.04
C ASP A 97 -12.32 -18.29 6.33
N LEU A 98 -11.92 -18.27 5.05
CA LEU A 98 -11.56 -19.47 4.29
C LEU A 98 -10.40 -20.24 4.95
N ARG A 99 -9.36 -19.52 5.40
CA ARG A 99 -8.23 -20.14 6.10
C ARG A 99 -8.67 -20.83 7.40
N ILE A 100 -9.54 -20.20 8.19
CA ILE A 100 -10.05 -20.77 9.44
C ILE A 100 -10.86 -22.04 9.15
N ASP A 101 -11.71 -22.03 8.13
CA ASP A 101 -12.50 -23.20 7.73
C ASP A 101 -11.59 -24.38 7.32
N ILE A 102 -10.57 -24.13 6.51
CA ILE A 102 -9.60 -25.16 6.09
C ILE A 102 -8.87 -25.75 7.29
N VAL A 103 -8.40 -24.92 8.23
CA VAL A 103 -7.72 -25.40 9.44
C VAL A 103 -8.66 -26.29 10.27
N LYS A 104 -9.92 -25.88 10.46
CA LYS A 104 -10.92 -26.68 11.18
C LYS A 104 -11.14 -28.05 10.52
N LYS A 105 -11.23 -28.10 9.19
CA LYS A 105 -11.38 -29.36 8.43
C LYS A 105 -10.15 -30.27 8.58
N ILE A 106 -8.95 -29.71 8.54
CA ILE A 106 -7.70 -30.46 8.75
C ILE A 106 -7.65 -31.03 10.17
N ASP A 107 -7.95 -30.23 11.19
CA ASP A 107 -7.95 -30.67 12.59
C ASP A 107 -8.98 -31.76 12.85
N GLN A 108 -10.17 -31.65 12.23
CA GLN A 108 -11.21 -32.68 12.33
C GLN A 108 -10.74 -34.02 11.72
N LYS A 109 -10.21 -33.99 10.50
CA LYS A 109 -9.67 -35.20 9.85
C LYS A 109 -8.50 -35.81 10.61
N ARG A 110 -7.66 -34.99 11.24
CA ARG A 110 -6.57 -35.47 12.10
C ARG A 110 -7.11 -36.22 13.31
N LYS A 111 -8.17 -35.72 13.96
CA LYS A 111 -8.79 -36.40 15.11
C LYS A 111 -9.37 -37.75 14.70
N GLU A 112 -10.13 -37.78 13.59
CA GLU A 112 -10.68 -39.02 13.03
C GLU A 112 -9.59 -40.07 12.75
N LEU A 113 -8.45 -39.64 12.18
CA LEU A 113 -7.32 -40.53 11.93
C LEU A 113 -6.69 -41.07 13.22
N ILE A 114 -6.53 -40.22 14.24
CA ILE A 114 -5.99 -40.63 15.55
C ILE A 114 -6.94 -41.64 16.20
N GLU A 115 -8.24 -41.40 16.17
CA GLU A 115 -9.24 -42.34 16.69
C GLU A 115 -9.22 -43.68 15.95
N ASP A 116 -9.06 -43.66 14.62
CA ASP A 116 -8.87 -44.88 13.83
C ASP A 116 -7.60 -45.62 14.25
N MET A 117 -6.47 -44.92 14.42
CA MET A 117 -5.21 -45.54 14.86
C MET A 117 -5.31 -46.17 16.24
N ILE A 118 -5.99 -45.52 17.19
CA ILE A 118 -6.22 -46.05 18.54
C ILE A 118 -7.07 -47.33 18.47
N LYS A 119 -8.12 -47.36 17.63
CA LYS A 119 -8.99 -48.54 17.45
C LYS A 119 -8.29 -49.75 16.82
N VAL A 120 -7.15 -49.56 16.14
CA VAL A 120 -6.41 -50.70 15.56
C VAL A 120 -5.59 -51.44 16.64
N GLU A 121 -5.43 -50.88 17.85
CA GLU A 121 -4.74 -51.53 18.98
C GLU A 121 -3.40 -52.19 18.58
N PHE A 122 -2.57 -51.48 17.80
CA PHE A 122 -1.22 -51.94 17.41
C PHE A 122 -0.32 -52.32 18.61
N GLN A 123 -0.71 -51.95 19.82
CA GLN A 123 0.01 -52.17 21.07
C GLN A 123 -0.15 -53.59 21.65
N GLN A 124 -1.02 -54.45 21.10
CA GLN A 124 -1.28 -55.78 21.70
C GLN A 124 -0.27 -56.88 21.31
N LEU A 125 0.50 -56.72 20.23
CA LEU A 125 1.48 -57.73 19.82
C LEU A 125 2.86 -57.43 20.41
N ASN A 126 3.14 -58.05 21.55
CA ASN A 126 4.49 -58.08 22.10
C ASN A 126 5.18 -59.39 21.68
N LYS A 127 6.31 -59.25 20.97
CA LYS A 127 7.18 -60.37 20.59
C LYS A 127 7.56 -61.24 21.79
N GLU A 128 7.83 -60.64 22.95
CA GLU A 128 8.19 -61.37 24.17
C GLU A 128 7.04 -62.21 24.71
N THR A 129 5.80 -61.70 24.64
CA THR A 129 4.61 -62.46 25.05
C THR A 129 4.42 -63.66 24.14
N PHE A 130 4.51 -63.46 22.83
CA PHE A 130 4.46 -64.55 21.84
C PHE A 130 5.55 -65.60 22.12
N THR A 131 6.81 -65.19 22.27
CA THR A 131 7.92 -66.14 22.52
C THR A 131 7.70 -66.93 23.81
N LYS A 132 7.29 -66.27 24.90
CA LYS A 132 7.00 -66.95 26.18
C LYS A 132 5.83 -67.94 26.05
N GLU A 133 4.77 -67.59 25.34
CA GLU A 133 3.64 -68.49 25.13
C GLU A 133 4.04 -69.75 24.34
N ILE A 134 4.86 -69.59 23.30
CA ILE A 134 5.33 -70.71 22.48
C ILE A 134 6.34 -71.59 23.22
N GLU A 135 7.25 -71.01 24.00
CA GLU A 135 8.21 -71.75 24.81
C GLU A 135 7.54 -72.57 25.92
N ASN A 136 6.51 -72.01 26.56
CA ASN A 136 5.76 -72.67 27.64
C ASN A 136 4.79 -73.76 27.15
N THR A 137 4.47 -73.79 25.85
CA THR A 137 3.60 -74.82 25.27
C THR A 137 4.44 -76.07 24.98
N SER A 138 4.01 -77.26 25.42
CA SER A 138 4.75 -78.50 25.20
C SER A 138 4.27 -79.27 23.96
N ASP A 139 2.97 -79.24 23.67
CA ASP A 139 2.38 -79.89 22.51
C ASP A 139 2.67 -79.13 21.21
N LEU A 140 3.08 -79.87 20.17
CA LEU A 140 3.46 -79.27 18.89
C LEU A 140 2.26 -78.75 18.10
N MET A 141 1.12 -79.47 18.15
CA MET A 141 -0.08 -79.06 17.42
C MET A 141 -0.65 -77.78 18.03
N GLU A 142 -0.63 -77.67 19.36
CA GLU A 142 -1.03 -76.44 20.07
C GLU A 142 -0.13 -75.24 19.72
N LYS A 143 1.19 -75.45 19.53
CA LYS A 143 2.09 -74.37 19.05
C LYS A 143 1.71 -73.87 17.67
N ILE A 144 1.49 -74.79 16.72
CA ILE A 144 1.12 -74.44 15.35
C ILE A 144 -0.19 -73.65 15.35
N GLU A 145 -1.20 -74.08 16.12
CA GLU A 145 -2.46 -73.36 16.23
C GLU A 145 -2.30 -71.95 16.82
N LYS A 146 -1.43 -71.78 17.83
CA LYS A 146 -1.08 -70.46 18.39
C LYS A 146 -0.39 -69.60 17.34
N GLU A 147 0.62 -70.12 16.64
CA GLU A 147 1.34 -69.41 15.58
C GLU A 147 0.39 -68.95 14.47
N ASP A 148 -0.51 -69.81 14.00
CA ASP A 148 -1.52 -69.48 12.99
C ASP A 148 -2.50 -68.40 13.47
N ASN A 149 -2.87 -68.40 14.76
CA ASN A 149 -3.69 -67.33 15.35
C ASN A 149 -2.96 -65.99 15.38
N TYR A 150 -1.68 -65.98 15.76
CA TYR A 150 -0.85 -64.78 15.72
C TYR A 150 -0.69 -64.27 14.29
N LEU A 151 -0.45 -65.16 13.31
CA LEU A 151 -0.34 -64.80 11.90
C LEU A 151 -1.63 -64.15 11.37
N ARG A 152 -2.80 -64.78 11.60
CA ARG A 152 -4.11 -64.20 11.25
C ARG A 152 -4.34 -62.82 11.88
N THR A 153 -3.87 -62.63 13.10
CA THR A 153 -3.98 -61.35 13.82
C THR A 153 -3.07 -60.27 13.20
N ILE A 154 -1.84 -60.63 12.80
CA ILE A 154 -0.91 -59.76 12.07
C ILE A 154 -1.49 -59.35 10.71
N GLU A 155 -1.97 -60.31 9.92
CA GLU A 155 -2.58 -60.04 8.61
C GLU A 155 -3.79 -59.09 8.72
N ASN A 156 -4.62 -59.28 9.74
CA ASN A 156 -5.74 -58.39 10.03
C ASN A 156 -5.28 -56.96 10.40
N MET A 157 -4.21 -56.81 11.17
CA MET A 157 -3.63 -55.50 11.47
C MET A 157 -3.02 -54.84 10.24
N GLU A 158 -2.33 -55.61 9.40
CA GLU A 158 -1.73 -55.10 8.16
C GLU A 158 -2.80 -54.62 7.18
N SER A 159 -3.92 -55.35 7.06
CA SER A 159 -5.09 -54.91 6.30
C SER A 159 -5.67 -53.59 6.83
N LYS A 160 -5.80 -53.44 8.16
CA LYS A 160 -6.25 -52.18 8.80
C LYS A 160 -5.27 -51.03 8.56
N LYS A 161 -3.96 -51.28 8.69
CA LYS A 161 -2.88 -50.32 8.40
C LYS A 161 -2.97 -49.81 6.96
N ASN A 162 -3.15 -50.70 5.99
CA ASN A 162 -3.24 -50.32 4.58
C ASN A 162 -4.47 -49.44 4.30
N LYS A 163 -5.63 -49.75 4.92
CA LYS A 163 -6.82 -48.88 4.85
C LYS A 163 -6.58 -47.47 5.41
N ILE A 164 -5.76 -47.35 6.47
CA ILE A 164 -5.37 -46.04 7.03
C ILE A 164 -4.45 -45.29 6.06
N LEU A 165 -3.49 -45.98 5.43
CA LEU A 165 -2.59 -45.40 4.43
C LEU A 165 -3.36 -44.90 3.19
N ASP A 166 -4.31 -45.67 2.68
CA ASP A 166 -5.15 -45.27 1.55
C ASP A 166 -5.97 -43.99 1.87
N ARG A 167 -6.50 -43.88 3.10
CA ARG A 167 -7.18 -42.67 3.57
C ARG A 167 -6.24 -41.47 3.63
N LEU A 168 -4.99 -41.66 4.04
CA LEU A 168 -3.97 -40.61 4.08
C LEU A 168 -3.63 -40.10 2.68
N GLU A 169 -3.45 -40.98 1.70
CA GLU A 169 -3.20 -40.59 0.31
C GLU A 169 -4.39 -39.81 -0.28
N LYS A 170 -5.62 -40.28 -0.04
CA LYS A 170 -6.84 -39.57 -0.46
C LYS A 170 -6.92 -38.16 0.14
N ASN A 171 -6.56 -38.00 1.40
CA ASN A 171 -6.52 -36.70 2.07
C ASN A 171 -5.47 -35.75 1.48
N GLN A 172 -4.31 -36.26 1.02
CA GLN A 172 -3.32 -35.44 0.31
C GLN A 172 -3.87 -34.87 -1.00
N PHE A 173 -4.65 -35.67 -1.74
CA PHE A 173 -5.30 -35.23 -2.96
C PHE A 173 -6.32 -34.11 -2.70
N GLU A 174 -7.16 -34.27 -1.68
CA GLU A 174 -8.14 -33.24 -1.29
C GLU A 174 -7.47 -31.94 -0.84
N SER A 175 -6.34 -32.03 -0.13
CA SER A 175 -5.55 -30.85 0.23
C SER A 175 -5.07 -30.06 -0.99
N LYS A 176 -4.63 -30.74 -2.06
CA LYS A 176 -4.23 -30.07 -3.32
C LYS A 176 -5.42 -29.39 -4.00
N ASN A 177 -6.59 -30.02 -3.98
CA ASN A 177 -7.80 -29.42 -4.54
C ASN A 177 -8.22 -28.14 -3.79
N MET A 178 -8.12 -28.12 -2.46
CA MET A 178 -8.37 -26.92 -1.67
C MET A 178 -7.37 -25.79 -1.99
N THR A 179 -6.09 -26.12 -2.17
CA THR A 179 -5.09 -25.14 -2.60
C THR A 179 -5.45 -24.55 -3.97
N ASN A 180 -5.83 -25.39 -4.93
CA ASN A 180 -6.25 -24.93 -6.26
C ASN A 180 -7.52 -24.05 -6.19
N GLU A 181 -8.46 -24.33 -5.29
CA GLU A 181 -9.65 -23.49 -5.10
C GLU A 181 -9.29 -22.10 -4.58
N ILE A 182 -8.37 -22.01 -3.61
CA ILE A 182 -7.85 -20.72 -3.12
C ILE A 182 -7.16 -19.98 -4.27
N GLU A 183 -6.27 -20.63 -5.00
CA GLU A 183 -5.58 -20.00 -6.14
C GLU A 183 -6.57 -19.51 -7.20
N ASN A 184 -7.65 -20.24 -7.46
CA ASN A 184 -8.69 -19.83 -8.40
C ASN A 184 -9.48 -18.63 -7.89
N LYS A 185 -9.85 -18.58 -6.61
CA LYS A 185 -10.57 -17.42 -6.03
C LYS A 185 -9.72 -16.16 -6.06
N VAL A 186 -8.45 -16.26 -5.66
CA VAL A 186 -7.55 -15.10 -5.65
C VAL A 186 -7.07 -14.73 -7.07
N GLY A 187 -6.99 -15.71 -7.97
CA GLY A 187 -6.53 -15.54 -9.35
C GLY A 187 -7.58 -15.00 -10.31
N LYS A 188 -8.84 -15.45 -10.24
CA LYS A 188 -9.87 -15.10 -11.25
C LYS A 188 -10.34 -13.66 -11.19
N GLU A 189 -10.30 -13.00 -10.04
CA GLU A 189 -10.83 -11.63 -9.93
C GLU A 189 -9.82 -10.54 -10.35
N ASN A 190 -8.54 -10.88 -10.50
CA ASN A 190 -7.48 -9.88 -10.71
C ASN A 190 -6.56 -10.13 -11.92
N SER A 191 -6.78 -11.19 -12.71
CA SER A 191 -5.72 -11.65 -13.63
C SER A 191 -5.70 -11.03 -15.02
N ASP A 192 -6.68 -10.24 -15.43
CA ASP A 192 -6.73 -9.83 -16.83
C ASP A 192 -5.94 -8.54 -17.13
N ASN A 193 -5.59 -7.70 -16.15
CA ASN A 193 -4.96 -6.40 -16.48
C ASN A 193 -3.80 -5.88 -15.60
N CYS A 194 -3.34 -6.57 -14.54
CA CYS A 194 -2.22 -6.03 -13.74
C CYS A 194 -1.16 -7.08 -13.34
N CYS A 195 0.00 -7.03 -14.01
CA CYS A 195 1.17 -7.87 -13.73
C CYS A 195 1.70 -7.71 -12.28
N ILE A 196 1.51 -6.53 -11.67
CA ILE A 196 1.97 -6.22 -10.31
C ILE A 196 1.09 -6.92 -9.26
N CYS A 197 -0.23 -6.93 -9.44
CA CYS A 197 -1.15 -7.63 -8.54
C CYS A 197 -0.88 -9.15 -8.54
N ARG A 198 -0.57 -9.73 -9.70
CA ARG A 198 -0.26 -11.17 -9.84
C ARG A 198 1.00 -11.59 -9.06
N GLN A 199 2.03 -10.74 -9.02
CA GLN A 199 3.26 -11.02 -8.27
C GLN A 199 3.04 -10.89 -6.74
N ASN A 200 2.31 -9.86 -6.30
CA ASN A 200 2.01 -9.65 -4.89
C ASN A 200 1.10 -10.74 -4.31
N ILE A 201 0.07 -11.15 -5.08
CA ILE A 201 -0.82 -12.25 -4.70
C ILE A 201 -0.04 -13.57 -4.55
N ARG A 202 0.82 -13.91 -5.52
CA ARG A 202 1.67 -15.12 -5.43
C ARG A 202 2.59 -15.08 -4.21
N PHE A 203 3.11 -13.90 -3.87
CA PHE A 203 3.95 -13.72 -2.70
C PHE A 203 3.18 -13.95 -1.39
N ILE A 204 1.98 -13.40 -1.28
CA ILE A 204 1.10 -13.58 -0.10
C ILE A 204 0.69 -15.04 0.04
N ILE A 205 0.25 -15.70 -1.04
CA ILE A 205 -0.13 -17.11 -1.03
C ILE A 205 1.05 -17.99 -0.61
N SER A 206 2.23 -17.77 -1.18
CA SER A 206 3.45 -18.50 -0.83
C SER A 206 3.81 -18.33 0.66
N PHE A 207 3.72 -17.10 1.18
CA PHE A 207 3.98 -16.82 2.59
C PHE A 207 2.96 -17.52 3.52
N CYS A 208 1.68 -17.51 3.17
CA CYS A 208 0.63 -18.19 3.93
C CYS A 208 0.83 -19.71 3.94
N ILE A 209 1.13 -20.32 2.79
CA ILE A 209 1.43 -21.75 2.67
C ILE A 209 2.65 -22.13 3.52
N GLN A 210 3.74 -21.36 3.42
CA GLN A 210 4.95 -21.61 4.20
C GLN A 210 4.70 -21.55 5.71
N ARG A 211 3.87 -20.60 6.16
CA ARG A 211 3.50 -20.48 7.58
C ARG A 211 2.63 -21.65 8.05
N ILE A 212 1.73 -22.16 7.21
CA ILE A 212 0.93 -23.36 7.50
C ILE A 212 1.86 -24.59 7.62
N ILE A 213 2.76 -24.80 6.66
CA ILE A 213 3.74 -25.90 6.68
C ILE A 213 4.61 -25.84 7.95
N ASN A 214 5.10 -24.65 8.31
CA ASN A 214 5.92 -24.47 9.51
C ASN A 214 5.13 -24.77 10.80
N ASN A 215 3.86 -24.37 10.88
CA ASN A 215 3.01 -24.70 12.02
C ASN A 215 2.73 -26.21 12.13
N LEU A 216 2.62 -26.91 10.99
CA LEU A 216 2.49 -28.37 10.97
C LEU A 216 3.77 -29.08 11.42
N LYS A 217 4.95 -28.49 11.16
CA LYS A 217 6.26 -29.00 11.60
C LYS A 217 6.58 -28.77 13.09
N ILE A 218 5.89 -27.86 13.79
CA ILE A 218 6.25 -27.48 15.18
C ILE A 218 5.66 -28.41 16.25
N LYS A 219 4.84 -29.41 15.89
CA LYS A 219 4.51 -30.50 16.82
C LYS A 219 5.44 -31.70 16.57
N ASN A 220 6.72 -31.54 16.94
CA ASN A 220 7.64 -32.67 17.07
C ASN A 220 7.26 -33.45 18.31
N ASP A 221 6.43 -34.46 18.10
CA ASP A 221 6.30 -35.60 18.99
C ASP A 221 7.55 -36.49 18.81
N PRO A 222 8.36 -36.74 19.86
CA PRO A 222 9.61 -37.49 19.75
C PRO A 222 9.45 -38.95 19.30
N ASP A 223 8.23 -39.51 19.30
CA ASP A 223 7.98 -40.92 18.96
C ASP A 223 7.82 -41.20 17.44
N CYS A 224 8.08 -40.22 16.56
CA CYS A 224 7.83 -40.37 15.12
C CYS A 224 9.10 -40.31 14.23
N ASN A 225 10.18 -40.96 14.66
CA ASN A 225 11.47 -40.90 13.95
C ASN A 225 11.53 -41.70 12.63
N GLU A 226 10.71 -42.74 12.43
CA GLU A 226 10.75 -43.54 11.20
C GLU A 226 10.01 -42.89 10.00
N ILE A 227 8.96 -42.11 10.26
CA ILE A 227 8.17 -41.46 9.18
C ILE A 227 8.92 -40.28 8.56
N ASN A 228 9.71 -39.56 9.37
CA ASN A 228 10.51 -38.43 8.90
C ASN A 228 11.65 -38.86 7.95
N GLN A 229 12.13 -40.10 8.05
CA GLN A 229 13.20 -40.60 7.19
C GLN A 229 12.72 -40.91 5.75
N CYS A 230 11.44 -41.24 5.56
CA CYS A 230 10.85 -41.48 4.24
C CYS A 230 10.42 -40.18 3.53
N LEU A 231 10.04 -39.14 4.27
CA LEU A 231 9.61 -37.85 3.70
C LEU A 231 10.78 -36.94 3.30
N GLY A 232 11.98 -37.14 3.85
CA GLY A 232 13.14 -36.28 3.58
C GLY A 232 13.57 -36.21 2.11
N LYS A 233 13.52 -37.31 1.36
CA LYS A 233 14.16 -37.40 0.03
C LYS A 233 13.39 -36.75 -1.13
N LYS A 234 12.09 -36.45 -0.99
CA LYS A 234 11.27 -35.80 -2.04
C LYS A 234 11.07 -34.30 -1.84
N HIS A 235 11.42 -33.77 -0.67
CA HIS A 235 11.21 -32.36 -0.32
C HIS A 235 12.39 -31.44 -0.70
N ASP A 236 13.58 -32.00 -0.93
CA ASP A 236 14.81 -31.24 -1.17
C ASP A 236 14.73 -30.32 -2.41
N GLY A 237 14.06 -30.73 -3.48
CA GLY A 237 13.91 -29.90 -4.69
C GLY A 237 13.06 -28.63 -4.46
N PHE A 238 12.02 -28.74 -3.64
CA PHE A 238 11.13 -27.62 -3.31
C PHE A 238 11.82 -26.66 -2.32
N PHE A 239 12.50 -27.20 -1.29
CA PHE A 239 13.25 -26.39 -0.34
C PHE A 239 14.46 -25.71 -0.98
N ASN A 240 15.17 -26.35 -1.91
CA ASN A 240 16.28 -25.70 -2.63
C ASN A 240 15.80 -24.56 -3.53
N THR A 241 14.60 -24.66 -4.11
CA THR A 241 13.98 -23.59 -4.90
C THR A 241 13.58 -22.41 -4.01
N ILE A 242 12.95 -22.68 -2.86
CA ILE A 242 12.61 -21.65 -1.87
C ILE A 242 13.88 -21.00 -1.29
N HIS A 243 14.89 -21.78 -0.96
CA HIS A 243 16.16 -21.28 -0.41
C HIS A 243 16.95 -20.45 -1.43
N SER A 244 16.86 -20.79 -2.73
CA SER A 244 17.40 -19.98 -3.82
C SER A 244 16.66 -18.64 -3.97
N ILE A 245 15.33 -18.63 -3.80
CA ILE A 245 14.52 -17.40 -3.80
C ILE A 245 14.81 -16.55 -2.55
N GLU A 246 14.95 -17.16 -1.37
CA GLU A 246 15.36 -16.48 -0.14
C GLU A 246 16.75 -15.85 -0.27
N LYS A 247 17.74 -16.55 -0.85
CA LYS A 247 19.07 -16.01 -1.14
C LYS A 247 19.05 -14.81 -2.09
N GLN A 248 18.12 -14.78 -3.04
CA GLN A 248 17.93 -13.64 -3.96
C GLN A 248 17.19 -12.46 -3.29
N ILE A 249 16.41 -12.72 -2.24
CA ILE A 249 15.67 -11.70 -1.47
C ILE A 249 16.49 -11.14 -0.29
N HIS A 250 17.51 -11.86 0.19
CA HIS A 250 18.32 -11.54 1.38
C HIS A 250 19.73 -10.91 1.17
N PRO A 251 20.05 -10.08 0.16
CA PRO A 251 21.33 -9.36 0.21
C PRO A 251 21.31 -8.09 1.07
N LEU A 252 20.14 -7.61 1.55
CA LEU A 252 20.04 -6.23 2.07
C LEU A 252 20.17 -6.04 3.58
N SER A 253 20.22 -7.10 4.39
CA SER A 253 20.78 -7.00 5.74
C SER A 253 21.33 -8.36 6.18
N LYS A 254 22.62 -8.41 6.56
CA LYS A 254 23.26 -9.64 7.06
C LYS A 254 22.71 -10.11 8.42
N LYS A 255 21.71 -9.44 8.99
CA LYS A 255 21.13 -9.72 10.32
C LYS A 255 19.61 -9.52 10.33
N ALA A 256 18.93 -10.25 11.22
CA ALA A 256 17.48 -10.27 11.34
C ALA A 256 16.91 -8.96 11.90
N SER A 257 16.33 -8.14 11.02
CA SER A 257 15.54 -6.96 11.39
C SER A 257 14.20 -7.38 12.03
N ARG A 258 13.69 -6.60 12.98
CA ARG A 258 12.42 -6.84 13.70
C ARG A 258 11.51 -5.62 13.58
N LEU A 259 10.19 -5.85 13.55
CA LEU A 259 9.20 -4.77 13.55
C LEU A 259 9.01 -4.25 14.98
N GLY A 260 9.18 -2.94 15.18
CA GLY A 260 8.96 -2.26 16.46
C GLY A 260 7.51 -1.81 16.66
N LYS A 261 7.20 -1.25 17.85
CA LYS A 261 5.85 -0.76 18.19
C LYS A 261 5.33 0.36 17.28
N SER A 262 6.23 1.17 16.74
CA SER A 262 5.94 2.19 15.72
C SER A 262 5.62 1.59 14.33
N GLY A 263 5.67 0.27 14.18
CA GLY A 263 5.52 -0.41 12.89
C GLY A 263 6.71 -0.20 11.95
N LYS A 264 7.89 0.13 12.49
CA LYS A 264 9.13 0.31 11.72
C LYS A 264 10.09 -0.86 11.91
N TYR A 265 10.95 -1.13 10.94
CA TYR A 265 11.98 -2.16 11.06
C TYR A 265 13.22 -1.66 11.81
N TYR A 266 13.80 -2.52 12.65
CA TYR A 266 15.02 -2.23 13.42
C TYR A 266 15.92 -3.45 13.56
N CYS A 267 17.24 -3.26 13.57
CA CYS A 267 18.21 -4.36 13.67
C CYS A 267 19.08 -4.33 14.94
N GLY A 268 18.95 -3.30 15.78
CA GLY A 268 19.74 -3.12 17.00
C GLY A 268 21.22 -2.79 16.76
N GLN A 269 21.64 -2.54 15.52
CA GLN A 269 23.02 -2.19 15.19
C GLN A 269 23.26 -0.69 15.32
N LYS A 270 24.53 -0.27 15.34
CA LYS A 270 24.89 1.14 15.22
C LYS A 270 24.32 1.71 13.92
N LEU A 271 23.76 2.92 14.02
CA LEU A 271 23.27 3.64 12.85
C LEU A 271 24.42 3.96 11.88
N ASP A 272 24.06 4.09 10.62
CA ASP A 272 24.90 4.62 9.57
C ASP A 272 24.70 6.15 9.41
N GLY A 273 25.70 6.82 8.83
CA GLY A 273 25.64 8.26 8.55
C GLY A 273 25.72 9.18 9.79
N ALA A 274 25.09 10.35 9.69
CA ALA A 274 25.24 11.45 10.66
C ALA A 274 24.69 11.12 12.06
N CYS A 275 23.71 10.22 12.15
CA CYS A 275 23.18 9.73 13.43
C CYS A 275 24.20 8.84 14.17
N ARG A 276 25.21 8.27 13.49
CA ARG A 276 26.25 7.43 14.09
C ARG A 276 27.18 8.20 15.02
N LEU A 277 27.47 9.45 14.68
CA LEU A 277 28.49 10.27 15.36
C LEU A 277 27.91 11.15 16.45
N GLY A 278 26.60 11.08 16.72
CA GLY A 278 25.92 12.09 17.53
C GLY A 278 26.22 13.48 16.99
N GLY A 279 26.08 13.68 15.67
CA GLY A 279 26.42 14.92 14.97
C GLY A 279 25.80 16.17 15.61
N LEU A 280 26.15 17.38 15.14
CA LEU A 280 25.86 18.69 15.76
C LEU A 280 24.47 18.86 16.46
N SER A 281 23.44 18.11 16.05
CA SER A 281 22.26 17.78 16.86
C SER A 281 22.48 16.49 17.70
N ARG A 282 23.16 16.60 18.85
CA ARG A 282 23.40 15.49 19.82
C ARG A 282 22.10 14.88 20.43
N ARG A 283 20.92 15.22 19.92
CA ARG A 283 19.63 14.94 20.57
C ARG A 283 18.66 14.06 19.77
N CYS A 284 19.00 13.63 18.55
CA CYS A 284 18.02 12.92 17.73
C CYS A 284 17.85 11.43 18.06
N CYS A 285 18.91 10.74 18.49
CA CYS A 285 18.90 9.32 18.89
C CYS A 285 20.16 8.89 19.65
N ASP A 286 20.13 7.70 20.24
CA ASP A 286 21.23 7.02 20.93
C ASP A 286 22.31 6.43 19.99
N GLY A 287 22.18 6.64 18.68
CA GLY A 287 23.08 6.07 17.68
C GLY A 287 22.86 4.59 17.39
N ILE A 288 21.80 3.98 17.93
CA ILE A 288 21.43 2.57 17.73
C ILE A 288 20.13 2.48 16.92
N CYS A 289 20.08 1.57 15.96
CA CYS A 289 18.88 1.27 15.19
C CYS A 289 17.89 0.50 16.07
N GLY A 290 16.98 1.20 16.74
CA GLY A 290 16.07 0.58 17.69
C GLY A 290 14.80 1.37 17.97
N PRO A 291 13.75 0.69 18.47
CA PRO A 291 12.44 1.29 18.72
C PRO A 291 12.40 2.22 19.94
N ALA A 292 13.43 2.20 20.81
CA ALA A 292 13.47 2.97 22.04
C ALA A 292 13.80 4.45 21.79
N ASP A 293 14.80 4.72 20.96
CA ASP A 293 15.24 6.10 20.68
C ASP A 293 15.80 6.34 19.28
N GLY A 294 15.81 5.32 18.43
CA GLY A 294 16.63 5.29 17.23
C GLY A 294 15.87 5.52 15.96
N CYS A 295 16.40 6.35 15.07
CA CYS A 295 16.14 6.24 13.65
C CYS A 295 16.36 4.78 13.17
N ASN A 296 15.85 4.43 12.00
CA ASN A 296 16.28 3.17 11.36
C ASN A 296 17.65 3.40 10.75
N CYS A 297 18.50 2.38 10.68
CA CYS A 297 19.62 2.41 9.75
C CYS A 297 19.07 2.41 8.31
N SER A 298 19.90 2.77 7.33
CA SER A 298 19.46 2.81 5.92
C SER A 298 18.88 1.46 5.45
N GLU A 299 19.48 0.33 5.85
CA GLU A 299 18.98 -1.02 5.54
C GLU A 299 17.56 -1.24 6.07
N CYS A 300 17.32 -0.89 7.34
CA CYS A 300 15.99 -1.02 7.93
C CYS A 300 14.97 -0.03 7.34
N MET A 301 15.41 1.18 6.98
CA MET A 301 14.57 2.15 6.26
C MET A 301 14.17 1.62 4.86
N MET A 302 15.08 0.93 4.16
CA MET A 302 14.72 0.28 2.89
C MET A 302 13.67 -0.82 3.08
N LEU A 303 13.73 -1.56 4.18
CA LEU A 303 12.67 -2.52 4.53
C LEU A 303 11.34 -1.80 4.77
N ASP A 304 11.34 -0.69 5.50
CA ASP A 304 10.14 0.14 5.69
C ASP A 304 9.55 0.59 4.34
N ILE A 305 10.38 1.12 3.43
CA ILE A 305 9.96 1.54 2.08
C ILE A 305 9.38 0.36 1.29
N LYS A 306 10.08 -0.78 1.29
CA LYS A 306 9.71 -1.97 0.51
C LYS A 306 8.40 -2.57 1.00
N TYR A 307 8.28 -2.85 2.30
CA TYR A 307 7.12 -3.52 2.88
C TYR A 307 5.88 -2.64 2.95
N ARG A 308 6.05 -1.31 2.97
CA ARG A 308 4.94 -0.35 2.89
C ARG A 308 4.66 0.12 1.46
N CYS A 309 5.36 -0.43 0.46
CA CYS A 309 5.24 -0.07 -0.95
C CYS A 309 5.31 1.44 -1.22
N LEU A 310 6.23 2.14 -0.56
CA LEU A 310 6.35 3.60 -0.70
C LEU A 310 6.99 3.97 -2.04
N THR A 311 6.43 4.98 -2.71
CA THR A 311 7.01 5.53 -3.94
C THR A 311 8.37 6.18 -3.70
N LYS A 312 9.21 6.28 -4.74
CA LYS A 312 10.56 6.86 -4.66
C LYS A 312 10.52 8.27 -4.03
N GLY A 313 11.36 8.50 -3.02
CA GLY A 313 11.45 9.78 -2.29
C GLY A 313 10.59 9.87 -1.03
N TRP A 314 9.75 8.86 -0.77
CA TRP A 314 9.06 8.69 0.51
C TRP A 314 9.88 7.83 1.48
N LEU A 315 9.75 8.17 2.76
CA LEU A 315 10.41 7.57 3.92
C LEU A 315 9.39 7.35 5.04
N VAL A 316 9.85 6.87 6.19
CA VAL A 316 9.04 6.71 7.40
C VAL A 316 9.64 7.49 8.58
N ASN A 317 8.88 8.39 9.19
CA ASN A 317 9.32 9.23 10.31
C ASN A 317 9.52 8.42 11.62
N LYS A 318 9.93 9.04 12.73
CA LYS A 318 10.20 8.34 14.01
C LYS A 318 9.00 7.54 14.53
N GLU A 319 7.79 8.04 14.33
CA GLU A 319 6.54 7.44 14.82
C GLU A 319 5.96 6.35 13.90
N GLY A 320 6.54 6.13 12.71
CA GLY A 320 6.02 5.13 11.78
C GLY A 320 5.09 5.68 10.70
N PHE A 321 5.02 6.99 10.53
CA PHE A 321 4.21 7.64 9.51
C PHE A 321 5.01 7.96 8.25
N ARG A 322 4.30 7.97 7.11
CA ARG A 322 4.86 8.32 5.81
C ARG A 322 5.39 9.75 5.83
N ALA A 323 6.60 9.96 5.34
CA ALA A 323 7.23 11.26 5.22
C ALA A 323 7.86 11.41 3.84
N ARG A 324 8.00 12.63 3.34
CA ARG A 324 8.66 12.93 2.06
C ARG A 324 9.72 13.99 2.27
N ARG A 325 10.82 13.88 1.51
CA ARG A 325 11.82 14.95 1.45
C ARG A 325 11.34 16.05 0.51
N SER A 326 11.24 17.27 1.02
CA SER A 326 10.96 18.49 0.25
C SER A 326 12.16 18.88 -0.62
N GLN A 327 11.97 19.88 -1.50
CA GLN A 327 13.03 20.41 -2.34
C GLN A 327 14.13 21.13 -1.54
N THR A 328 13.78 21.70 -0.39
CA THR A 328 14.73 22.35 0.54
C THR A 328 15.56 21.32 1.32
N GLY A 329 15.25 20.03 1.17
CA GLY A 329 15.94 18.95 1.85
C GLY A 329 15.34 18.59 3.21
N LEU A 330 14.34 19.33 3.69
CA LEU A 330 13.59 19.07 4.93
C LEU A 330 12.59 17.92 4.74
N PHE A 331 12.27 17.19 5.81
CA PHE A 331 11.31 16.08 5.76
C PHE A 331 9.95 16.52 6.28
N TYR A 332 8.89 16.18 5.55
CA TYR A 332 7.51 16.54 5.91
C TYR A 332 6.63 15.29 5.95
N CYS A 333 5.75 15.19 6.96
CA CYS A 333 4.86 14.04 7.13
C CYS A 333 3.35 14.39 7.14
N GLY A 334 2.99 15.67 6.93
CA GLY A 334 1.59 16.11 6.89
C GLY A 334 0.86 16.11 8.23
N ARG A 335 1.50 15.68 9.31
CA ARG A 335 0.92 15.63 10.65
C ARG A 335 1.25 16.88 11.45
N LYS A 336 0.38 17.24 12.40
CA LYS A 336 0.67 18.27 13.41
C LYS A 336 2.00 17.96 14.09
N CYS A 337 2.76 19.00 14.46
CA CYS A 337 4.01 18.86 15.22
C CYS A 337 3.84 17.81 16.31
N MET A 338 4.79 16.87 16.38
CA MET A 338 4.84 15.90 17.46
C MET A 338 4.93 16.69 18.79
N GLU A 339 4.02 16.44 19.73
CA GLU A 339 3.83 17.28 20.94
C GLU A 339 5.12 17.48 21.78
N ASN A 340 6.13 16.63 21.57
CA ASN A 340 7.36 16.59 22.35
C ASN A 340 8.65 16.79 21.53
N ASP A 341 8.59 17.24 20.26
CA ASP A 341 9.79 17.49 19.46
C ASP A 341 9.88 18.94 18.93
N PRO A 342 10.61 19.82 19.63
CA PRO A 342 10.77 21.22 19.22
C PRO A 342 11.61 21.40 17.95
N LEU A 343 12.21 20.33 17.41
CA LEU A 343 12.96 20.34 16.15
C LEU A 343 12.13 19.83 14.96
N CYS A 344 10.91 19.36 15.18
CA CYS A 344 9.96 19.04 14.13
C CYS A 344 9.23 20.32 13.74
N ASP A 345 9.77 21.03 12.76
CA ASP A 345 9.42 22.39 12.37
C ASP A 345 8.02 22.54 11.78
N GLY A 346 7.24 21.46 11.58
CA GLY A 346 5.79 21.53 11.38
C GLY A 346 5.29 22.42 10.25
N GLN A 347 6.18 22.93 9.40
CA GLN A 347 5.84 23.98 8.47
C GLN A 347 5.05 23.37 7.32
N TYR A 348 3.73 23.57 7.39
CA TYR A 348 2.85 23.60 6.24
C TYR A 348 3.35 24.70 5.28
N VAL A 349 4.06 24.30 4.22
CA VAL A 349 4.28 25.18 3.07
C VAL A 349 3.59 24.52 1.88
N MET A 350 2.44 25.06 1.50
CA MET A 350 1.78 24.71 0.24
C MET A 350 2.61 25.30 -0.90
N ASP A 351 3.43 24.49 -1.56
CA ASP A 351 4.15 24.87 -2.78
C ASP A 351 3.20 24.91 -3.99
N GLU A 352 2.45 26.01 -4.15
CA GLU A 352 1.57 26.29 -5.30
C GLU A 352 2.30 26.30 -6.66
N VAL A 353 3.64 26.34 -6.65
CA VAL A 353 4.48 26.48 -7.85
C VAL A 353 4.68 25.16 -8.60
N LEU A 354 4.51 23.99 -7.96
CA LEU A 354 4.68 22.70 -8.64
C LEU A 354 3.45 22.27 -9.46
N ALA A 355 2.25 22.60 -8.98
CA ALA A 355 0.99 22.28 -9.66
C ALA A 355 0.92 22.93 -11.06
N ILE A 356 1.48 24.13 -11.21
CA ILE A 356 1.46 24.87 -12.49
C ILE A 356 2.40 24.22 -13.53
N LYS A 357 3.53 23.66 -13.11
CA LYS A 357 4.46 22.97 -14.04
C LYS A 357 3.89 21.67 -14.57
N GLU A 358 3.23 20.87 -13.74
CA GLU A 358 2.65 19.60 -14.19
C GLU A 358 1.42 19.80 -15.09
N ILE A 359 0.61 20.84 -14.85
CA ILE A 359 -0.52 21.20 -15.73
C ILE A 359 -0.03 21.61 -17.13
N VAL A 360 1.08 22.34 -17.23
CA VAL A 360 1.66 22.75 -18.53
C VAL A 360 2.29 21.57 -19.30
N THR A 361 2.72 20.51 -18.61
CA THR A 361 3.38 19.36 -19.26
C THR A 361 2.38 18.26 -19.67
N PHE A 362 1.18 18.23 -19.09
CA PHE A 362 0.15 17.24 -19.40
C PHE A 362 -0.69 17.59 -20.65
N ILE A 363 -0.64 18.83 -21.13
CA ILE A 363 -1.29 19.24 -22.39
C ILE A 363 -0.36 18.87 -23.56
N LYS A 364 -0.48 17.63 -24.07
CA LYS A 364 0.08 17.22 -25.38
C LYS A 364 -0.81 17.70 -26.56
N PRO A 365 -0.31 17.67 -27.81
CA PRO A 365 -0.47 18.77 -28.75
C PRO A 365 -1.74 18.64 -29.58
N SER A 366 -2.76 19.43 -29.31
CA SER A 366 -3.85 19.63 -30.28
C SER A 366 -4.32 21.08 -30.38
N PHE A 367 -3.65 22.01 -29.70
CA PHE A 367 -3.90 23.44 -29.88
C PHE A 367 -2.58 24.19 -29.99
N VAL A 368 -2.27 24.61 -31.22
CA VAL A 368 -1.23 25.62 -31.48
C VAL A 368 -1.81 26.95 -31.02
N PHE A 369 -1.59 27.30 -29.75
CA PHE A 369 -1.61 28.70 -29.35
C PHE A 369 -0.20 29.23 -29.52
N VAL A 370 0.00 30.09 -30.53
CA VAL A 370 1.19 30.93 -30.63
C VAL A 370 1.10 31.94 -29.49
N ILE A 371 1.69 31.61 -28.35
CA ILE A 371 1.95 32.60 -27.31
C ILE A 371 3.24 33.31 -27.71
N ASP A 372 3.09 34.55 -28.15
CA ASP A 372 4.19 35.46 -28.45
C ASP A 372 5.12 35.59 -27.22
N VAL A 373 6.41 35.34 -27.45
CA VAL A 373 7.50 35.42 -26.46
C VAL A 373 7.56 36.81 -25.79
N GLN A 374 7.09 37.87 -26.44
CA GLN A 374 7.00 39.20 -25.83
C GLN A 374 5.97 39.25 -24.68
N THR A 375 4.91 38.45 -24.73
CA THR A 375 3.88 38.39 -23.67
C THR A 375 4.40 37.69 -22.42
N LEU A 376 5.23 36.66 -22.58
CA LEU A 376 5.90 35.96 -21.47
C LEU A 376 6.97 36.83 -20.79
N SER A 377 7.69 37.64 -21.56
CA SER A 377 8.66 38.63 -21.06
C SER A 377 8.01 39.67 -20.13
N LEU A 378 6.81 40.17 -20.48
CA LEU A 378 6.06 41.13 -19.66
C LEU A 378 5.55 40.52 -18.35
N PHE A 379 5.21 39.23 -18.34
CA PHE A 379 4.77 38.50 -17.15
C PHE A 379 5.91 38.29 -16.14
N TYR A 380 7.09 37.90 -16.63
CA TYR A 380 8.28 37.73 -15.80
C TYR A 380 8.84 39.06 -15.27
N GLY A 381 8.71 40.16 -16.02
CA GLY A 381 9.11 41.49 -15.59
C GLY A 381 8.34 41.99 -14.36
N LYS A 382 7.03 41.73 -14.29
CA LYS A 382 6.18 42.18 -13.17
C LYS A 382 6.36 41.37 -11.88
N MET A 383 6.63 40.06 -11.97
CA MET A 383 6.91 39.25 -10.78
C MET A 383 8.22 39.63 -10.08
N LYS A 384 9.24 40.07 -10.84
CA LYS A 384 10.50 40.55 -10.25
C LYS A 384 10.33 41.84 -9.44
N ILE A 385 9.38 42.69 -9.82
CA ILE A 385 9.09 43.96 -9.12
C ILE A 385 8.37 43.70 -7.79
N PHE A 386 7.46 42.71 -7.74
CA PHE A 386 6.78 42.33 -6.49
C PHE A 386 7.73 41.71 -5.46
N PHE A 387 8.73 40.94 -5.88
CA PHE A 387 9.68 40.32 -4.96
C PHE A 387 10.69 41.30 -4.35
N VAL A 388 11.00 42.42 -5.01
CA VAL A 388 11.93 43.44 -4.48
C VAL A 388 11.26 44.36 -3.46
N GLN A 389 9.94 44.57 -3.52
CA GLN A 389 9.22 45.37 -2.51
C GLN A 389 8.97 44.63 -1.20
N TYR A 390 8.96 43.29 -1.20
CA TYR A 390 8.70 42.50 0.00
C TYR A 390 9.92 42.25 0.90
N PHE A 391 11.12 42.66 0.46
CA PHE A 391 12.37 42.56 1.24
C PHE A 391 12.88 43.91 1.78
N ARG A 392 12.05 44.96 1.74
CA ARG A 392 12.29 46.21 2.47
C ARG A 392 11.07 46.56 3.33
N LYS A 393 10.90 45.81 4.42
CA LYS A 393 10.30 46.28 5.68
C LYS A 393 10.74 45.37 6.81
#